data_AF-A0A525BY28-F1
#
_entry.id   AF-A0A525BY28-F1
#
_cell.length_a   1.000
_cell.length_b   1.000
_cell.length_c   1.000
_cell.angle_alpha   90.00
_cell.angle_beta   90.00
_cell.angle_gamma   90.00
#
_symmetry.space_group_name_H-M   'P 1'
#
loop_
_entity.id
_entity.type
_entity.pdbx_description
1 polymer ?
#
loop_
_entity_poly.entity_id
_entity_poly.type
_entity_poly.pdbx_seq_one_letter_code
_entity_poly.pdbx_strand_id
1 'polypeptide(L)'
;MFSENIILLLQFIATILMGYDYFVTEQFKDKIDAWAENTAEAAKQESLAVVSSQIKVLKTQTGWLYALLIFLLGAYITHAMMHQFSDDPNNIGYLIFFSLAWLLCVAGIAYNVVNKIIAEHLAAMLVPLTKVTLYSYLRFTPKGAIAGTGMLFLLTSFLCRAINYNYGI
;
A
#
# COMPACT_ATOMS: atom_id res chain seq x y z
N MET A 1 -13.98 12.78 12.32
CA MET A 1 -15.21 12.25 12.95
C MET A 1 -16.15 11.82 11.84
N PHE A 2 -16.40 10.52 11.71
CA PHE A 2 -17.42 10.04 10.78
C PHE A 2 -18.80 10.27 11.41
N SER A 3 -19.74 10.83 10.65
CA SER A 3 -21.12 11.00 11.13
C SER A 3 -21.74 9.62 11.40
N GLU A 4 -22.45 9.47 12.52
CA GLU A 4 -23.20 8.24 12.81
C GLU A 4 -24.17 7.87 11.68
N ASN A 5 -24.74 8.88 11.00
CA ASN A 5 -25.61 8.65 9.84
C ASN A 5 -24.91 7.91 8.71
N ILE A 6 -23.61 8.18 8.48
CA ILE A 6 -22.82 7.49 7.45
C ILE A 6 -22.57 6.03 7.87
N ILE A 7 -22.25 5.80 9.15
CA ILE A 7 -22.04 4.45 9.68
C ILE A 7 -23.32 3.62 9.57
N LEU A 8 -24.47 4.20 9.94
CA LEU A 8 -25.78 3.55 9.82
C LEU A 8 -26.16 3.29 8.36
N LEU A 9 -25.88 4.23 7.45
CA LEU A 9 -26.13 4.05 6.01
C LEU A 9 -25.28 2.91 5.43
N LEU A 10 -24.00 2.81 5.80
CA LEU A 10 -23.13 1.69 5.41
C LEU A 10 -23.69 0.35 5.91
N GLN A 11 -24.17 0.30 7.16
CA GLN A 11 -24.79 -0.91 7.73
C GLN A 11 -26.10 -1.27 7.02
N PHE A 12 -26.95 -0.28 6.75
CA PHE A 12 -28.22 -0.49 6.06
C PHE A 12 -28.01 -1.03 4.64
N ILE A 13 -27.10 -0.43 3.88
CA ILE A 13 -26.73 -0.92 2.55
C ILE A 13 -26.17 -2.35 2.64
N ALA A 14 -25.31 -2.63 3.62
CA ALA A 14 -24.79 -3.98 3.83
C ALA A 14 -25.90 -4.99 4.11
N THR A 15 -26.90 -4.65 4.94
CA THR A 15 -28.04 -5.52 5.22
C THR A 15 -28.87 -5.81 3.97
N ILE A 16 -29.11 -4.80 3.13
CA ILE A 16 -29.81 -4.99 1.85
C ILE A 16 -29.01 -5.92 0.94
N LEU A 17 -27.71 -5.66 0.76
CA LEU A 17 -26.86 -6.45 -0.14
C LEU A 17 -26.69 -7.90 0.33
N MET A 18 -26.58 -8.14 1.64
CA MET A 18 -26.52 -9.50 2.18
C MET A 18 -27.88 -10.20 2.20
N GLY A 19 -28.97 -9.43 2.38
CA GLY A 19 -30.35 -9.92 2.38
C GLY A 19 -30.93 -10.15 0.98
N TYR A 20 -30.28 -9.60 -0.05
CA TYR A 20 -30.68 -9.71 -1.46
C TYR A 20 -30.92 -11.16 -1.91
N ASP A 21 -30.13 -12.09 -1.40
CA ASP A 21 -30.22 -13.53 -1.71
C ASP A 21 -31.60 -14.13 -1.36
N TYR A 22 -32.35 -13.52 -0.43
CA TYR A 22 -33.70 -13.96 -0.07
C TYR A 22 -34.79 -13.48 -1.03
N PHE A 23 -34.51 -12.48 -1.86
CA PHE A 23 -35.51 -11.82 -2.71
C PHE A 23 -35.38 -12.21 -4.18
N VAL A 24 -34.39 -13.02 -4.53
CA VAL A 24 -33.95 -13.25 -5.90
C VAL A 24 -33.89 -14.73 -6.21
N THR A 25 -34.22 -15.09 -7.45
CA THR A 25 -34.19 -16.48 -7.92
C THR A 25 -32.76 -16.94 -8.19
N GLU A 26 -32.48 -18.24 -8.00
CA GLU A 26 -31.16 -18.84 -8.24
C GLU A 26 -30.63 -18.55 -9.66
N GLN A 27 -31.48 -18.59 -10.68
CA GLN A 27 -31.10 -18.26 -12.06
C GLN A 27 -30.62 -16.82 -12.25
N PHE A 28 -31.16 -15.88 -11.48
CA PHE A 28 -30.74 -14.48 -11.55
C PHE A 28 -29.44 -14.26 -10.77
N LYS A 29 -29.27 -14.98 -9.65
CA LYS A 29 -28.03 -15.04 -8.89
C LYS A 29 -26.86 -15.53 -9.74
N ASP A 30 -27.03 -16.66 -10.44
CA ASP A 30 -25.99 -17.23 -11.30
C ASP A 30 -25.56 -16.25 -12.42
N LYS A 31 -26.51 -15.52 -13.00
CA LYS A 31 -26.21 -14.51 -14.03
C LYS A 31 -25.40 -13.34 -13.48
N ILE A 32 -25.75 -12.88 -12.27
CA ILE A 32 -25.04 -11.80 -11.60
C ILE A 32 -23.65 -12.24 -11.20
N ASP A 33 -23.50 -13.42 -10.61
CA ASP A 33 -22.21 -13.93 -10.18
C ASP A 33 -21.30 -14.17 -11.40
N ALA A 34 -21.82 -14.74 -12.49
CA ALA A 34 -21.07 -14.87 -13.74
C ALA A 34 -20.67 -13.50 -14.34
N TRP A 35 -21.56 -12.51 -14.31
CA TRP A 35 -21.24 -11.16 -14.77
C TRP A 35 -20.17 -10.49 -13.88
N ALA A 36 -20.30 -10.64 -12.56
CA ALA A 36 -19.37 -10.10 -11.58
C ALA A 36 -17.99 -10.77 -11.69
N GLU A 37 -17.93 -12.09 -11.88
CA GLU A 37 -16.68 -12.82 -12.10
C GLU A 37 -15.97 -12.38 -13.38
N ASN A 38 -16.70 -12.26 -14.50
CA ASN A 38 -16.13 -11.81 -15.77
C ASN A 38 -15.58 -10.38 -15.66
N THR A 39 -16.34 -9.49 -15.01
CA THR A 39 -15.92 -8.09 -14.81
C THR A 39 -14.73 -8.00 -13.85
N ALA A 40 -14.75 -8.76 -12.76
CA ALA A 40 -13.67 -8.82 -11.78
C ALA A 40 -12.38 -9.40 -12.38
N GLU A 41 -12.48 -10.42 -13.23
CA GLU A 41 -11.32 -11.03 -13.89
C GLU A 41 -10.71 -10.06 -14.91
N ALA A 42 -11.52 -9.37 -15.71
CA ALA A 42 -11.03 -8.34 -16.63
C ALA A 42 -10.31 -7.19 -15.88
N ALA A 43 -10.93 -6.65 -14.83
CA ALA A 43 -10.35 -5.58 -14.01
C ALA A 43 -9.09 -6.03 -13.25
N LYS A 44 -9.05 -7.30 -12.82
CA LYS A 44 -7.88 -7.91 -12.18
C LYS A 44 -6.73 -8.06 -13.17
N GLN A 45 -6.99 -8.53 -14.40
CA GLN A 45 -5.95 -8.67 -15.43
C GLN A 45 -5.35 -7.33 -15.84
N GLU A 46 -6.18 -6.30 -16.00
CA GLU A 46 -5.72 -4.93 -16.24
C GLU A 46 -4.83 -4.43 -15.09
N SER A 47 -5.29 -4.59 -13.84
CA SER A 47 -4.53 -4.18 -12.65
C SER A 47 -3.22 -4.95 -12.51
N LEU A 48 -3.20 -6.25 -12.81
CA LEU A 48 -1.99 -7.07 -12.83
C LEU A 48 -1.01 -6.65 -13.92
N ALA A 49 -1.51 -6.24 -15.10
CA ALA A 49 -0.66 -5.71 -16.16
C ALA A 49 0.05 -4.42 -15.73
N VAL A 50 -0.66 -3.52 -15.03
CA VAL A 50 -0.08 -2.30 -14.46
C VAL A 50 0.98 -2.65 -13.41
N VAL A 51 0.66 -3.53 -12.45
CA VAL A 51 1.62 -3.97 -11.42
C VAL A 51 2.86 -4.61 -12.06
N SER A 52 2.68 -5.50 -13.04
CA SER A 52 3.77 -6.15 -13.77
C SER A 52 4.66 -5.13 -14.51
N SER A 53 4.05 -4.11 -15.12
CA SER A 53 4.75 -3.00 -15.76
C SER A 53 5.62 -2.22 -14.76
N GLN A 54 5.04 -1.84 -13.61
CA GLN A 54 5.77 -1.12 -12.56
C GLN A 54 6.90 -1.97 -11.96
N ILE A 55 6.70 -3.28 -11.78
CA ILE A 55 7.75 -4.20 -11.34
C ILE A 55 8.90 -4.26 -12.36
N LYS A 56 8.61 -4.25 -13.66
CA LYS A 56 9.66 -4.20 -14.70
C LYS A 56 10.48 -2.91 -14.60
N VAL A 57 9.83 -1.76 -14.41
CA VAL A 57 10.52 -0.48 -14.20
C VAL A 57 11.39 -0.52 -12.94
N LEU A 58 10.87 -1.05 -11.83
CA LEU A 58 11.64 -1.23 -10.60
C LEU A 58 12.87 -2.12 -10.79
N LYS A 59 12.75 -3.22 -11.55
CA LYS A 59 13.90 -4.08 -11.88
C LYS A 59 14.99 -3.34 -12.66
N THR A 60 14.61 -2.42 -13.55
CA THR A 60 15.58 -1.58 -14.28
C THR A 60 16.23 -0.50 -13.42
N GLN A 61 15.57 -0.07 -12.35
CA GLN A 61 16.09 0.93 -11.41
C GLN A 61 16.89 0.33 -10.23
N THR A 62 17.24 -0.95 -10.29
CA THR A 62 18.05 -1.62 -9.26
C THR A 62 19.39 -0.94 -8.98
N GLY A 63 19.96 -0.22 -9.95
CA GLY A 63 21.16 0.59 -9.75
C GLY A 63 21.04 1.62 -8.62
N TRP A 64 19.87 2.23 -8.42
CA TRP A 64 19.63 3.17 -7.32
C TRP A 64 19.53 2.47 -5.96
N LEU A 65 19.01 1.24 -5.92
CA LEU A 65 19.00 0.40 -4.72
C LEU A 65 20.42 -0.02 -4.33
N TYR A 66 21.26 -0.40 -5.29
CA TYR A 66 22.67 -0.68 -5.04
C TYR A 66 23.43 0.57 -4.61
N ALA A 67 23.17 1.72 -5.24
CA ALA A 67 23.76 3.00 -4.84
C ALA A 67 23.40 3.34 -3.39
N LEU A 68 22.13 3.17 -2.99
CA LEU A 68 21.69 3.35 -1.60
C LEU A 68 22.41 2.38 -0.64
N LEU A 69 22.52 1.10 -0.99
CA LEU A 69 23.19 0.09 -0.16
C LEU A 69 24.67 0.40 0.03
N ILE A 70 25.38 0.75 -1.05
CA ILE A 70 26.80 1.15 -1.01
C ILE A 70 26.97 2.39 -0.13
N PHE A 71 26.04 3.34 -0.22
CA PHE A 71 26.07 4.55 0.61
C PHE A 71 25.73 4.28 2.09
N LEU A 72 24.83 3.35 2.40
CA LEU A 72 24.58 2.95 3.79
C LEU A 72 25.79 2.23 4.40
N LEU A 73 26.46 1.40 3.60
CA LEU A 73 27.72 0.76 3.98
C LEU A 73 28.82 1.79 4.25
N GLY A 74 28.97 2.78 3.36
CA GLY A 74 29.92 3.87 3.58
C GLY A 74 29.57 4.69 4.82
N ALA A 75 28.28 4.93 5.12
CA ALA A 75 27.86 5.62 6.34
C ALA A 75 28.28 4.86 7.60
N TYR A 76 28.06 3.55 7.61
CA TYR A 76 28.47 2.67 8.69
C TYR A 76 29.99 2.67 8.90
N ILE A 77 30.76 2.57 7.81
CA ILE A 77 32.23 2.62 7.86
C ILE A 77 32.71 3.97 8.38
N THR A 78 32.13 5.07 7.89
CA THR A 78 32.48 6.42 8.32
C THR A 78 32.22 6.59 9.81
N HIS A 79 31.05 6.15 10.30
CA HIS A 79 30.71 6.14 11.72
C HIS A 79 31.69 5.30 12.57
N ALA A 80 32.05 4.11 12.10
CA ALA A 80 33.02 3.25 12.78
C ALA A 80 34.41 3.91 12.85
N MET A 81 34.85 4.58 11.79
CA MET A 81 36.10 5.35 11.78
C MET A 81 36.03 6.57 12.70
N MET A 82 34.89 7.29 12.77
CA MET A 82 34.74 8.41 13.71
C MET A 82 34.96 7.97 15.16
N HIS A 83 34.48 6.78 15.53
CA HIS A 83 34.66 6.23 16.87
C HIS A 83 36.14 5.96 17.19
N GLN A 84 36.90 5.50 16.19
CA GLN A 84 38.30 5.09 16.35
C GLN A 84 39.30 6.25 16.35
N PHE A 85 38.98 7.37 15.69
CA PHE A 85 39.85 8.54 15.55
C PHE A 85 39.44 9.74 16.43
N SER A 86 38.51 9.54 17.36
CA SER A 86 37.93 10.59 18.20
C SER A 86 38.90 11.23 19.21
N ASP A 87 40.04 10.59 19.49
CA ASP A 87 41.00 11.03 20.52
C ASP A 87 42.03 12.07 20.06
N ASP A 88 42.17 12.32 18.74
CA ASP A 88 43.15 13.26 18.21
C ASP A 88 42.51 14.60 17.78
N PRO A 89 42.75 15.71 18.51
CA PRO A 89 42.10 16.99 18.26
C PRO A 89 42.42 17.59 16.89
N ASN A 90 43.52 17.19 16.24
CA ASN A 90 43.86 17.67 14.89
C ASN A 90 42.99 17.03 13.79
N ASN A 91 42.38 15.87 14.07
CA ASN A 91 41.57 15.12 13.11
C ASN A 91 40.07 15.43 13.22
N ILE A 92 39.64 16.08 14.31
CA ILE A 92 38.23 16.40 14.58
C ILE A 92 37.63 17.29 13.48
N GLY A 93 38.38 18.28 12.99
CA GLY A 93 37.90 19.16 11.91
C GLY A 93 37.64 18.43 10.59
N TYR A 94 38.54 17.52 10.21
CA TYR A 94 38.37 16.67 9.03
C TYR A 94 37.22 15.68 9.19
N LEU A 95 37.07 15.10 10.38
CA LEU A 95 35.98 14.19 10.73
C LEU A 95 34.60 14.86 10.65
N ILE A 96 34.47 16.09 11.15
CA ILE A 96 33.23 16.87 11.07
C ILE A 96 32.91 17.25 9.62
N PHE A 97 33.90 17.66 8.83
CA PHE A 97 33.69 17.99 7.42
C PHE A 97 33.27 16.76 6.60
N PHE A 98 33.95 15.61 6.78
CA PHE A 98 33.60 14.36 6.10
C PHE A 98 32.21 13.86 6.49
N SER A 99 31.86 13.91 7.78
CA SER A 99 30.54 13.48 8.25
C SER A 99 29.42 14.37 7.72
N LEU A 100 29.60 15.70 7.68
CA LEU A 100 28.62 16.63 7.08
C LEU A 100 28.47 16.43 5.57
N ALA A 101 29.59 16.32 4.83
CA ALA A 101 29.57 16.05 3.40
C ALA A 101 28.87 14.71 3.10
N TRP A 102 29.12 13.70 3.95
CA TRP A 102 28.48 12.40 3.85
C TRP A 102 26.98 12.46 4.11
N LEU A 103 26.54 13.18 5.15
CA LEU A 103 25.13 13.33 5.53
C LEU A 103 24.33 14.02 4.41
N LEU A 104 24.90 15.05 3.78
CA LEU A 104 24.29 15.73 2.63
C LEU A 104 24.15 14.81 1.41
N CYS A 105 25.16 14.00 1.11
CA CYS A 105 25.10 13.02 0.02
C CYS A 105 24.08 11.90 0.32
N VAL A 106 24.03 11.39 1.55
CA VAL A 106 23.03 10.40 1.99
C VAL A 106 21.63 10.98 1.85
N ALA A 107 21.39 12.20 2.33
CA ALA A 107 20.10 12.86 2.23
C ALA A 107 19.67 13.05 0.76
N GLY A 108 20.60 13.43 -0.13
CA GLY A 108 20.32 13.58 -1.56
C GLY A 108 19.99 12.27 -2.28
N ILE A 109 20.71 11.19 -1.98
CA ILE A 109 20.46 9.86 -2.56
C ILE A 109 19.18 9.24 -1.98
N ALA A 110 18.99 9.34 -0.67
CA ALA A 110 17.78 8.89 0.00
C ALA A 110 16.55 9.63 -0.53
N TYR A 111 16.62 10.95 -0.70
CA TYR A 111 15.53 11.73 -1.31
C TYR A 111 15.20 11.25 -2.72
N ASN A 112 16.20 11.03 -3.57
CA ASN A 112 15.99 10.55 -4.93
C ASN A 112 15.40 9.12 -4.96
N VAL A 113 15.89 8.23 -4.10
CA VAL A 113 15.36 6.86 -3.97
C VAL A 113 13.93 6.88 -3.46
N VAL A 114 13.64 7.62 -2.38
CA VAL A 114 12.30 7.70 -1.80
C VAL A 114 11.32 8.32 -2.79
N ASN A 115 11.64 9.45 -3.43
CA ASN A 115 10.71 10.06 -4.38
C ASN A 115 10.56 9.26 -5.67
N LYS A 116 11.66 8.85 -6.32
CA LYS A 116 11.56 8.17 -7.63
C LYS A 116 11.11 6.72 -7.52
N ILE A 117 11.51 5.99 -6.49
CA ILE A 117 11.19 4.57 -6.37
C ILE A 117 9.93 4.36 -5.55
N ILE A 118 9.83 5.00 -4.39
CA ILE A 118 8.72 4.75 -3.45
C ILE A 118 7.48 5.55 -3.84
N ALA A 119 7.61 6.86 -4.03
CA ALA A 119 6.44 7.70 -4.32
C ALA A 119 5.89 7.48 -5.73
N GLU A 120 6.73 7.38 -6.75
CA GLU A 120 6.25 7.23 -8.13
C GLU A 120 5.84 5.80 -8.50
N HIS A 121 6.59 4.78 -8.07
CA HIS A 121 6.33 3.40 -8.50
C HIS A 121 5.61 2.57 -7.44
N LEU A 122 6.02 2.65 -6.18
CA LEU A 122 5.40 1.85 -5.12
C LEU A 122 3.97 2.33 -4.80
N ALA A 123 3.76 3.65 -4.69
CA ALA A 123 2.42 4.20 -4.47
C ALA A 123 1.49 3.94 -5.66
N ALA A 124 2.01 4.01 -6.89
CA ALA A 124 1.25 3.70 -8.10
C ALA A 124 0.84 2.22 -8.19
N MET A 125 1.53 1.30 -7.51
CA MET A 125 1.13 -0.11 -7.41
C MET A 125 0.07 -0.36 -6.33
N LEU A 126 -0.06 0.53 -5.34
CA LEU A 126 -0.93 0.31 -4.18
C LEU A 126 -2.41 0.24 -4.60
N VAL A 127 -2.88 1.18 -5.42
CA VAL A 127 -4.27 1.18 -5.91
C VAL A 127 -4.58 -0.06 -6.77
N PRO A 128 -3.79 -0.43 -7.79
CA PRO A 128 -3.97 -1.68 -8.53
C PRO A 128 -3.95 -2.94 -7.65
N LEU A 129 -3.05 -3.02 -6.68
CA LEU A 129 -2.98 -4.16 -5.74
C LEU A 129 -4.25 -4.25 -4.89
N THR A 130 -4.75 -3.14 -4.37
CA THR A 130 -6.02 -3.13 -3.62
C THR A 130 -7.21 -3.54 -4.48
N LYS A 131 -7.24 -3.18 -5.77
CA LYS A 131 -8.25 -3.67 -6.70
C LYS A 131 -8.15 -5.17 -6.89
N VAL A 132 -6.94 -5.71 -7.13
CA VAL A 132 -6.72 -7.15 -7.30
C VAL A 132 -7.17 -7.93 -6.07
N THR A 133 -6.85 -7.48 -4.86
CA THR A 133 -7.28 -8.14 -3.63
C THR A 133 -8.79 -8.07 -3.45
N LEU A 134 -9.41 -6.92 -3.73
CA LEU A 134 -10.86 -6.74 -3.63
C LEU A 134 -11.62 -7.63 -4.62
N TYR A 135 -11.19 -7.67 -5.88
CA TYR A 135 -11.78 -8.53 -6.90
C TYR A 135 -11.56 -10.02 -6.63
N SER A 136 -10.41 -10.38 -6.06
CA SER A 136 -10.15 -11.76 -5.63
C SER A 136 -11.06 -12.15 -4.46
N TYR A 137 -11.23 -11.26 -3.47
CA TYR A 137 -12.15 -11.47 -2.35
C TYR A 137 -13.60 -11.68 -2.83
N LEU A 138 -14.08 -10.83 -3.74
CA LEU A 138 -15.44 -10.95 -4.28
C LEU A 138 -15.66 -12.27 -5.01
N ARG A 139 -14.64 -12.79 -5.72
CA ARG A 139 -14.70 -14.08 -6.42
C ARG A 139 -14.68 -15.28 -5.48
N PHE A 140 -13.89 -15.23 -4.41
CA PHE A 140 -13.80 -16.35 -3.45
C PHE A 140 -14.89 -16.31 -2.37
N THR A 141 -15.83 -15.37 -2.44
CA THR A 141 -16.92 -15.28 -1.46
C THR A 141 -17.97 -16.35 -1.76
N PRO A 142 -18.24 -17.30 -0.84
CA PRO A 142 -19.12 -18.44 -1.09
C PRO A 142 -20.60 -18.06 -1.26
N LYS A 143 -20.99 -16.86 -0.82
CA LYS A 143 -22.36 -16.34 -0.96
C LYS A 143 -22.58 -15.47 -2.20
N GLY A 144 -21.58 -15.37 -3.07
CA GLY A 144 -21.62 -14.53 -4.28
C GLY A 144 -21.09 -13.11 -4.07
N ALA A 145 -20.87 -12.40 -5.17
CA ALA A 145 -20.16 -11.11 -5.17
C ALA A 145 -20.96 -9.99 -4.50
N ILE A 146 -22.29 -10.00 -4.60
CA ILE A 146 -23.17 -9.02 -3.95
C ILE A 146 -23.09 -9.12 -2.43
N ALA A 147 -23.17 -10.34 -1.89
CA ALA A 147 -23.06 -10.56 -0.45
C ALA A 147 -21.65 -10.17 0.08
N GLY A 148 -20.60 -10.48 -0.69
CA GLY A 148 -19.23 -10.05 -0.39
C GLY A 148 -19.07 -8.54 -0.38
N THR A 149 -19.72 -7.84 -1.31
CA THR A 149 -19.74 -6.37 -1.33
C THR A 149 -20.43 -5.83 -0.07
N GLY A 150 -21.58 -6.41 0.31
CA GLY A 150 -22.25 -6.09 1.57
C GLY A 150 -21.34 -6.26 2.78
N MET A 151 -20.51 -7.32 2.81
CA MET A 151 -19.54 -7.54 3.88
C MET A 151 -18.46 -6.44 3.93
N LEU A 152 -17.99 -5.96 2.78
CA LEU A 152 -17.03 -4.84 2.73
C LEU A 152 -17.65 -3.55 3.29
N PHE A 153 -18.91 -3.25 2.96
CA PHE A 153 -19.63 -2.12 3.53
C PHE A 153 -19.78 -2.23 5.05
N LEU A 154 -20.09 -3.42 5.54
CA LEU A 154 -20.25 -3.71 6.97
C LEU A 154 -18.91 -3.58 7.72
N LEU A 155 -17.83 -4.12 7.15
CA LEU A 155 -16.48 -4.05 7.71
C LEU A 155 -15.98 -2.59 7.74
N THR A 156 -16.25 -1.83 6.68
CA THR A 156 -15.97 -0.39 6.62
C THR A 156 -16.73 0.36 7.71
N SER A 157 -18.00 0.02 7.96
CA SER A 157 -18.79 0.62 9.05
C SER A 157 -18.16 0.38 10.43
N PHE A 158 -17.65 -0.83 10.68
CA PHE A 158 -16.97 -1.15 11.93
C PHE A 158 -15.63 -0.44 12.07
N LEU A 159 -14.86 -0.30 10.98
CA LEU A 159 -13.64 0.48 10.97
C LEU A 159 -13.91 1.96 11.29
N CYS A 160 -14.91 2.57 10.65
CA CYS A 160 -15.32 3.95 10.96
C CYS A 160 -15.72 4.10 12.44
N ARG A 161 -16.43 3.12 13.00
CA ARG A 161 -16.82 3.12 14.41
C ARG A 161 -15.62 2.95 15.35
N ALA A 162 -14.70 2.05 15.02
CA ALA A 162 -13.48 1.83 15.79
C ALA A 162 -12.55 3.06 15.77
N ILE A 163 -12.48 3.76 14.63
CA ILE A 163 -11.74 5.03 14.52
C ILE A 163 -12.39 6.10 15.39
N ASN A 164 -13.71 6.31 15.32
CA ASN A 164 -14.39 7.26 16.21
C ASN A 164 -14.18 6.91 17.70
N TYR A 165 -14.23 5.62 18.06
CA TYR A 165 -13.99 5.16 19.44
C TYR A 165 -12.55 5.41 19.91
N ASN A 166 -11.55 5.00 19.13
CA ASN A 166 -10.13 5.10 19.53
C ASN A 166 -9.60 6.53 19.56
N TYR A 167 -10.13 7.40 18.70
CA TYR A 167 -9.69 8.80 18.64
C TYR A 167 -10.56 9.75 19.48
N GLY A 168 -11.52 9.22 20.26
CA GLY A 168 -12.19 9.97 21.34
C GLY A 168 -12.83 11.27 20.89
N ILE A 169 -13.56 11.26 19.77
CA ILE A 169 -14.44 12.35 19.32
C ILE A 169 -15.78 11.76 18.92
#